data_AF-G8TXD4-F1
#
_entry.id   AF-G8TXD4-F1
#
_cell.length_a   1.000
_cell.length_b   1.000
_cell.length_c   1.000
_cell.angle_alpha   90.00
_cell.angle_beta   90.00
_cell.angle_gamma   90.00
#
_symmetry.space_group_name_H-M   'P 1'
#
loop_
_entity.id
_entity.type
_entity.pdbx_description
1 polymer ?
#
loop_
_entity_poly.entity_id
_entity_poly.type
_entity_poly.pdbx_seq_one_letter_code
_entity_poly.pdbx_strand_id
1 'polypeptide(L)'
;MARFRLQVQVMPKPEILDPAGEATLSVLQRLGYPVSGVRIGKHIVVEIEAPDADEARELGQQMARRLLANPVMEHFGIEVDPV
;
A
#
# COMPACT_ATOMS: atom_id res chain seq x y z
N MET A 1 -11.47 13.27 -20.23
CA MET A 1 -11.45 12.26 -19.15
C MET A 1 -10.81 11.02 -19.74
N ALA A 2 -9.72 10.57 -19.14
CA ALA A 2 -9.05 9.31 -19.44
C ALA A 2 -9.20 8.38 -18.24
N ARG A 3 -9.04 7.07 -18.48
CA ARG A 3 -9.09 6.07 -17.42
C ARG A 3 -7.69 5.84 -16.87
N PHE A 4 -7.62 5.76 -15.55
CA PHE A 4 -6.37 5.50 -14.82
C PHE A 4 -6.59 4.37 -13.84
N ARG A 5 -5.53 3.60 -13.62
CA ARG A 5 -5.41 2.62 -12.55
C ARG A 5 -4.48 3.20 -11.49
N LEU A 6 -5.01 3.33 -10.28
CA LEU A 6 -4.24 3.69 -9.10
C LEU A 6 -3.82 2.43 -8.37
N GLN A 7 -2.54 2.32 -8.06
CA GLN A 7 -2.00 1.28 -7.20
C GLN A 7 -1.60 1.91 -5.87
N VAL A 8 -2.41 1.68 -4.83
CA VAL A 8 -2.20 2.22 -3.49
C VAL A 8 -1.57 1.15 -2.61
N GLN A 9 -0.31 1.37 -2.25
CA GLN A 9 0.46 0.47 -1.39
C GLN A 9 0.40 1.03 0.03
N VAL A 10 -0.15 0.28 0.99
CA VAL A 10 -0.32 0.72 2.38
C VAL A 10 0.46 -0.21 3.30
N MET A 11 1.36 0.36 4.11
CA MET A 11 2.21 -0.40 5.04
C MET A 11 2.07 0.15 6.46
N PRO A 12 2.10 -0.69 7.50
CA PRO A 12 2.19 -0.21 8.87
C PRO A 12 3.48 0.61 9.04
N LYS A 13 3.41 1.73 9.76
CA LYS A 13 4.57 2.56 10.05
C LYS A 13 5.65 1.78 10.81
N PRO A 14 6.94 2.15 10.68
CA PRO A 14 8.05 1.39 11.28
C PRO A 14 7.89 1.14 12.78
N GLU A 15 7.30 2.09 13.51
CA GLU A 15 7.09 2.04 14.96
C GLU A 15 5.90 1.17 15.38
N ILE A 16 5.07 0.76 14.41
CA ILE A 16 3.88 -0.06 14.64
C ILE A 16 4.25 -1.52 14.44
N LEU A 17 3.91 -2.31 15.47
CA LEU A 17 4.04 -3.76 15.47
C LEU A 17 3.19 -4.38 14.35
N ASP A 18 3.77 -5.31 13.62
CA ASP A 18 3.11 -6.11 12.59
C ASP A 18 3.16 -7.60 12.96
N PRO A 19 2.17 -8.09 13.73
CA PRO A 19 2.13 -9.50 14.15
C PRO A 19 2.09 -10.49 12.98
N ALA A 20 1.48 -10.12 11.85
CA ALA A 20 1.39 -10.97 10.67
C ALA A 20 2.77 -11.11 9.99
N GLY A 21 3.51 -10.01 9.89
CA GLY A 21 4.89 -9.98 9.43
C GLY A 21 5.80 -10.85 10.31
N GLU A 22 5.71 -10.72 11.64
CA GLU A 22 6.51 -11.54 12.57
C GLU A 22 6.20 -13.04 12.47
N ALA A 23 4.92 -13.40 12.40
CA ALA A 23 4.51 -14.79 12.21
C ALA A 23 5.06 -15.36 10.91
N THR A 24 5.01 -14.58 9.82
CA THR A 24 5.51 -14.98 8.50
C THR A 24 7.04 -15.11 8.50
N LEU A 25 7.76 -14.17 9.13
CA LEU A 25 9.21 -14.24 9.31
C LEU A 25 9.62 -15.55 10.01
N SER A 26 8.94 -15.90 11.11
CA SER A 26 9.21 -17.13 11.86
C SER A 26 9.04 -18.38 11.00
N VAL A 27 7.98 -18.44 10.18
CA VAL A 27 7.75 -19.57 9.27
C VAL A 27 8.84 -19.64 8.20
N LEU A 28 9.20 -18.52 7.56
CA LEU A 28 10.24 -18.51 6.52
C LEU A 28 11.60 -18.95 7.07
N GLN A 29 11.97 -18.52 8.29
CA GLN A 29 13.20 -18.96 8.94
C GLN A 29 13.18 -20.46 9.25
N ARG A 30 12.05 -21.00 9.71
CA ARG A 30 11.89 -22.45 9.93
C ARG A 30 11.99 -23.27 8.65
N LEU A 31 11.60 -22.69 7.51
CA LEU A 31 11.75 -23.29 6.18
C LEU A 31 13.19 -23.18 5.63
N GLY A 32 14.12 -22.56 6.36
CA GLY A 32 15.53 -22.45 5.99
C GLY A 32 15.88 -21.26 5.09
N TYR A 33 14.96 -20.32 4.88
CA TYR A 33 15.26 -19.11 4.11
C TYR A 33 16.06 -18.09 4.93
N PRO A 34 17.10 -17.45 4.36
CA PRO A 34 17.95 -16.48 5.06
C PRO A 34 17.29 -15.08 5.11
N VAL A 35 16.11 -14.99 5.73
CA VAL A 35 15.35 -13.73 5.85
C VAL A 35 15.58 -13.05 7.20
N SER A 36 15.81 -11.74 7.18
CA SER A 36 16.08 -10.91 8.37
C SER A 36 14.90 -10.07 8.83
N GLY A 37 13.85 -9.93 8.01
CA GLY A 37 12.67 -9.15 8.34
C GLY A 37 11.56 -9.34 7.32
N VAL A 38 10.32 -9.27 7.79
CA VAL A 38 9.11 -9.30 6.95
C VAL A 38 8.16 -8.23 7.49
N ARG A 39 7.58 -7.47 6.58
CA ARG A 39 6.44 -6.59 6.86
C ARG A 39 5.33 -6.91 5.87
N ILE A 40 4.10 -6.90 6.34
CA ILE A 40 2.91 -7.15 5.55
C ILE A 40 2.09 -5.86 5.51
N GLY A 41 1.56 -5.57 4.33
CA GLY A 41 0.66 -4.46 4.11
C GLY A 41 -0.42 -4.81 3.09
N LYS A 42 -1.11 -3.77 2.63
CA LYS A 42 -2.22 -3.88 1.68
C LYS A 42 -1.76 -3.32 0.33
N HIS A 43 -2.13 -4.01 -0.75
CA HIS A 43 -2.08 -3.48 -2.09
C HIS A 43 -3.50 -3.31 -2.61
N ILE A 44 -3.89 -2.07 -2.90
CA ILE A 44 -5.26 -1.70 -3.25
C ILE A 44 -5.23 -1.10 -4.65
N VAL A 45 -5.94 -1.73 -5.59
CA VAL A 45 -6.06 -1.25 -6.97
C VAL A 45 -7.41 -0.57 -7.16
N VAL A 46 -7.40 0.64 -7.69
CA VAL A 46 -8.60 1.44 -7.94
C VAL A 46 -8.59 1.93 -9.39
N GLU A 47 -9.65 1.69 -10.13
CA GLU A 47 -9.82 2.27 -11.47
C GLU A 47 -10.69 3.52 -11.37
N ILE A 48 -10.22 4.63 -11.93
CA ILE A 48 -10.91 5.93 -11.92
C ILE A 48 -10.88 6.59 -13.30
N GLU A 49 -11.77 7.55 -13.51
CA GLU A 49 -11.69 8.47 -14.64
C GLU A 49 -11.25 9.84 -14.13
N ALA A 50 -10.27 10.46 -14.79
CA ALA A 50 -9.75 11.77 -14.44
C ALA A 50 -9.36 12.57 -15.71
N PRO A 51 -9.24 13.90 -15.64
CA PRO A 51 -8.75 14.72 -16.75
C PRO A 51 -7.36 14.30 -17.23
N ASP A 52 -6.45 14.03 -16.28
CA ASP A 52 -5.05 13.68 -16.50
C ASP A 52 -4.48 12.88 -15.30
N ALA A 53 -3.21 12.49 -15.40
CA ALA A 53 -2.53 11.66 -14.39
C ALA A 53 -2.27 12.40 -13.07
N ASP A 54 -2.19 13.74 -13.08
CA ASP A 54 -1.92 14.53 -11.88
C ASP A 54 -3.20 14.64 -11.04
N GLU A 55 -4.34 14.91 -11.67
CA GLU A 55 -5.65 14.88 -11.01
C GLU A 55 -5.97 13.46 -10.49
N ALA A 56 -5.65 12.41 -11.27
CA ALA A 56 -5.80 11.03 -10.84
C ALA A 56 -4.97 10.73 -9.57
N ARG A 57 -3.73 11.25 -9.51
CA ARG A 57 -2.86 11.13 -8.34
C ARG A 57 -3.43 11.86 -7.13
N GLU A 58 -3.95 13.06 -7.31
CA GLU A 58 -4.53 13.85 -6.22
C GLU A 58 -5.76 13.15 -5.62
N LEU A 59 -6.68 12.67 -6.48
CA LEU A 59 -7.82 11.86 -6.07
C LEU A 59 -7.37 10.61 -5.30
N GLY A 60 -6.34 9.92 -5.80
CA GLY A 60 -5.70 8.80 -5.10
C GLY A 60 -5.24 9.17 -3.69
N GLN A 61 -4.52 10.29 -3.53
CA GLN A 61 -4.04 10.74 -2.22
C GLN A 61 -5.20 11.07 -1.27
N GLN A 62 -6.26 11.69 -1.78
CA GLN A 62 -7.45 12.01 -0.99
C GLN A 62 -8.15 10.73 -0.51
N MET A 63 -8.35 9.75 -1.39
CA MET A 63 -8.93 8.44 -1.04
C MET A 63 -8.07 7.72 0.01
N ALA A 64 -6.75 7.71 -0.17
CA ALA A 64 -5.83 7.06 0.74
C ALA A 64 -5.86 7.66 2.15
N ARG A 65 -5.83 9.01 2.26
CA ARG A 65 -5.89 9.71 3.55
C ARG A 65 -7.23 9.57 4.25
N ARG A 66 -8.33 9.50 3.50
CA ARG A 66 -9.68 9.47 4.08
C ARG A 66 -10.13 8.06 4.48
N LEU A 67 -9.66 7.02 3.78
CA LEU A 67 -10.21 5.68 3.95
C LEU A 67 -9.18 4.56 3.85
N LEU A 68 -8.33 4.56 2.81
CA LEU A 68 -7.56 3.34 2.48
C LEU A 68 -6.41 3.07 3.45
N ALA A 69 -5.87 4.13 4.06
CA ALA A 69 -4.82 4.07 5.07
C ALA A 69 -5.27 4.71 6.38
N ASN A 70 -4.95 4.06 7.50
CA ASN A 70 -5.07 4.67 8.82
C ASN A 70 -3.91 5.67 9.03
N PRO A 71 -4.15 6.98 9.15
CA PRO A 71 -3.08 7.98 9.21
C PRO A 71 -2.22 7.90 10.48
N VAL A 72 -2.74 7.29 11.55
CA VAL A 72 -2.00 7.10 12.80
C VAL A 72 -1.04 5.91 12.66
N MET A 73 -1.51 4.81 12.10
CA MET A 73 -0.81 3.50 12.14
C MET A 73 -0.07 3.15 10.85
N GLU A 74 -0.46 3.72 9.71
CA GLU A 74 -0.01 3.30 8.39
C GLU A 74 0.56 4.48 7.59
N HIS A 75 1.44 4.17 6.64
CA HIS A 75 1.82 5.07 5.55
C HIS A 75 1.40 4.46 4.22
N PHE A 76 1.31 5.28 3.18
CA PHE A 76 0.92 4.80 1.85
C PHE A 76 1.77 5.44 0.74
N GLY A 77 1.91 4.70 -0.36
CA GLY A 77 2.43 5.16 -1.65
C GLY A 77 1.36 4.98 -2.73
N ILE A 78 1.44 5.78 -3.80
CA ILE A 78 0.49 5.73 -4.91
C ILE A 78 1.25 5.77 -6.22
N GLU A 79 0.99 4.78 -7.06
CA GLU A 79 1.37 4.76 -8.48
C GLU A 79 0.12 4.95 -9.33
N VAL A 80 0.29 5.61 -10.48
CA VAL A 80 -0.79 5.97 -11.40
C VAL A 80 -0.40 5.51 -12.79
N ASP A 81 -1.17 4.58 -13.33
CA ASP A 81 -0.98 4.03 -14.66
C ASP A 81 -2.16 4.43 -15.56
N PRO A 82 -1.92 4.91 -16.80
CA PRO A 82 -2.99 5.02 -17.79
C PRO A 82 -3.52 3.63 -18.16
N VAL A 83 -4.83 3.54 -18.40
CA VAL A 83 -5.52 2.30 -18.82
C VAL A 83 -5.84 2.34 -20.31
#